data_AF-A0A662R0Y0-F1
#
_entry.id   AF-A0A662R0Y0-F1
#
_cell.length_a   1.000
_cell.length_b   1.000
_cell.length_c   1.000
_cell.angle_alpha   90.00
_cell.angle_beta   90.00
_cell.angle_gamma   90.00
#
_symmetry.space_group_name_H-M   'P 1'
#
loop_
_entity.id
_entity.type
_entity.pdbx_description
1 polymer ?
#
loop_
_entity_poly.entity_id
_entity_poly.type
_entity_poly.pdbx_seq_one_letter_code
_entity_poly.pdbx_strand_id
1 'polypeptide(L)'
;MLQEVIEKAIKSESKYTKENCPVRQYAREHGSCMKPISGIHVCPVCGEFYCPECGSHNVLPISRITGYLQDVSGWNEAKKQELLDRKRFEIR
;
A
#
# COMPACT_ATOMS: atom_id res chain seq x y z
N MET A 1 1.64 0.01 17.96
CA MET A 1 0.24 0.21 17.53
C MET A 1 -0.04 -0.38 16.15
N LEU A 2 0.13 0.33 15.01
CA LEU A 2 -0.11 -0.24 13.67
C LEU A 2 0.85 -1.39 13.30
N GLN A 3 2.15 -1.19 13.53
CA GLN A 3 3.17 -2.20 13.24
C GLN A 3 2.94 -3.50 14.00
N GLU A 4 2.47 -3.42 15.25
CA GLU A 4 2.11 -4.61 16.04
C GLU A 4 0.93 -5.37 15.45
N VAL A 5 -0.07 -4.68 14.87
CA VAL A 5 -1.20 -5.32 14.18
C VAL A 5 -0.70 -6.06 12.95
N ILE A 6 0.20 -5.44 12.17
CA ILE A 6 0.84 -6.06 11.02
C ILE A 6 1.61 -7.32 11.44
N GLU A 7 2.48 -7.20 12.44
CA GLU A 7 3.30 -8.33 12.92
C GLU A 7 2.45 -9.49 13.46
N LYS A 8 1.39 -9.19 14.23
CA LYS A 8 0.46 -10.21 14.73
C LYS A 8 -0.29 -10.90 13.59
N ALA A 9 -0.71 -10.15 12.57
CA ALA A 9 -1.41 -10.71 11.41
C ALA A 9 -0.49 -11.55 10.51
N ILE A 10 0.79 -11.19 10.38
CA ILE A 10 1.76 -12.02 9.64
C ILE A 10 2.03 -13.33 10.40
N LYS A 11 2.15 -13.26 11.74
CA LYS A 11 2.39 -14.43 12.60
C LYS A 11 1.21 -15.40 12.69
N SER A 12 -0.01 -14.95 12.40
CA SER A 12 -1.20 -15.82 12.48
C SER A 12 -1.35 -16.77 11.29
N GLU A 13 -0.46 -16.70 10.28
CA GLU A 13 -0.46 -17.49 9.02
C GLU A 13 -1.84 -17.56 8.32
N SER A 14 -2.74 -16.65 8.67
CA SER A 14 -4.11 -16.65 8.21
C SER A 14 -4.20 -15.89 6.90
N LYS A 15 -5.00 -16.39 5.95
CA LYS A 15 -5.23 -15.69 4.67
C LYS A 15 -6.21 -14.55 4.88
N TYR A 16 -5.76 -13.32 4.63
CA TYR A 16 -6.58 -12.11 4.69
C TYR A 16 -6.88 -11.57 3.29
N THR A 17 -8.11 -11.12 3.08
CA THR A 17 -8.59 -10.40 1.90
C THR A 17 -8.73 -8.90 2.22
N LYS A 18 -9.13 -8.12 1.22
CA LYS A 18 -9.36 -6.68 1.34
C LYS A 18 -10.45 -6.32 2.36
N GLU A 19 -11.44 -7.18 2.53
CA GLU A 19 -12.63 -6.97 3.37
C GLU A 19 -12.35 -7.26 4.85
N ASN A 20 -11.53 -8.28 5.13
CA ASN A 20 -11.25 -8.77 6.49
C ASN A 20 -9.84 -8.41 7.01
N CYS A 21 -9.13 -7.51 6.33
CA CYS A 21 -7.77 -7.12 6.69
C CYS A 21 -7.72 -6.41 8.07
N PRO A 22 -6.97 -6.94 9.06
CA PRO A 22 -6.81 -6.32 10.38
C PRO A 22 -6.21 -4.91 10.31
N VAL A 23 -5.32 -4.65 9.36
CA VAL A 23 -4.72 -3.33 9.13
C VAL A 23 -5.78 -2.31 8.68
N ARG A 24 -6.72 -2.76 7.83
CA ARG A 24 -7.85 -1.93 7.39
C ARG A 24 -8.80 -1.64 8.54
N GLN A 25 -9.07 -2.63 9.39
CA GLN A 25 -9.90 -2.45 10.58
C GLN A 25 -9.26 -1.45 11.54
N TYR A 26 -7.97 -1.59 11.82
CA TYR A 26 -7.22 -0.67 12.67
C TYR A 26 -7.37 0.78 12.19
N ALA A 27 -7.23 1.03 10.89
CA ALA A 27 -7.36 2.38 10.31
C ALA A 27 -8.77 2.97 10.43
N ARG A 28 -9.82 2.14 10.46
CA ARG A 28 -11.20 2.60 10.68
C ARG A 28 -11.43 3.05 12.12
N GLU A 29 -10.78 2.38 13.08
CA GLU A 29 -10.91 2.67 14.51
C GLU A 29 -10.05 3.85 14.94
N HIS A 30 -8.85 4.02 14.35
CA HIS A 30 -7.85 5.02 14.76
C HIS A 30 -7.79 6.24 13.85
N GLY A 31 -8.59 6.26 12.78
CA GLY A 31 -8.67 7.34 11.82
C GLY A 31 -7.63 7.25 10.70
N SER A 32 -7.97 7.83 9.54
CA SER A 32 -7.11 7.91 8.37
C SER A 32 -6.46 9.29 8.24
N CYS A 33 -5.17 9.32 7.89
CA CYS A 33 -4.48 10.57 7.58
C CYS A 33 -4.84 11.11 6.18
N MET A 34 -4.79 12.43 5.99
CA MET A 34 -4.96 13.09 4.68
C MET A 34 -3.63 13.51 4.03
N LYS A 35 -2.49 13.07 4.58
CA LYS A 35 -1.17 13.47 4.11
C LYS A 35 -0.79 12.68 2.86
N PRO A 36 -0.20 13.33 1.84
CA PRO A 36 0.42 12.59 0.73
C PRO A 36 1.62 11.83 1.26
N ILE A 37 1.79 10.60 0.78
CA ILE A 37 2.88 9.71 1.19
C ILE A 37 3.80 9.47 0.01
N SER A 38 5.10 9.52 0.26
CA SER A 38 6.10 9.20 -0.75
C SER A 38 6.15 7.69 -0.99
N GLY A 39 6.10 7.32 -2.27
CA GLY A 39 6.20 5.94 -2.72
C GLY A 39 4.85 5.20 -2.70
N ILE A 40 4.83 4.07 -3.41
CA ILE A 40 3.69 3.17 -3.47
C ILE A 40 3.98 2.00 -2.54
N HIS A 41 3.09 1.80 -1.58
CA HIS A 41 3.21 0.79 -0.53
C HIS A 41 2.09 -0.23 -0.65
N VAL A 42 2.45 -1.50 -0.49
CA VAL A 42 1.53 -2.63 -0.54
C VAL A 42 1.42 -3.21 0.88
N CYS A 43 0.20 -3.49 1.31
CA CYS A 43 -0.06 -4.05 2.61
C CYS A 43 0.52 -5.46 2.68
N PRO A 44 1.40 -5.77 3.64
CA PRO A 44 2.00 -7.10 3.76
C PRO A 44 0.99 -8.18 4.19
N VAL A 45 -0.20 -7.78 4.66
CA VAL A 45 -1.22 -8.70 5.19
C VAL A 45 -2.21 -9.14 4.13
N CYS A 46 -2.72 -8.21 3.31
CA CYS A 46 -3.75 -8.52 2.29
C CYS A 46 -3.32 -8.23 0.85
N GLY A 47 -2.14 -7.67 0.63
CA GLY A 47 -1.62 -7.39 -0.72
C GLY A 47 -2.22 -6.18 -1.44
N GLU A 48 -3.10 -5.42 -0.80
CA GLU A 48 -3.71 -4.21 -1.37
C GLU A 48 -2.85 -2.96 -1.09
N PHE A 49 -3.03 -1.89 -1.88
CA PHE A 49 -2.36 -0.62 -1.59
C PHE A 49 -2.82 -0.04 -0.26
N TYR A 50 -1.88 0.47 0.52
CA TYR A 50 -2.18 1.04 1.83
C TYR A 50 -1.24 2.19 2.21
N CYS A 51 -1.67 2.95 3.20
CA CYS A 51 -0.85 3.94 3.89
C CYS A 51 -0.03 3.27 5.02
N PRO A 52 1.32 3.30 4.98
CA PRO A 52 2.14 2.70 6.02
C PRO A 52 2.10 3.45 7.36
N GLU A 53 1.62 4.70 7.39
CA GLU A 53 1.54 5.49 8.63
C GLU A 53 0.27 5.19 9.44
N CYS A 54 -0.89 5.11 8.79
CA CYS A 54 -2.19 4.94 9.47
C CYS A 54 -2.92 3.63 9.14
N GLY A 55 -2.44 2.83 8.18
CA GLY A 55 -3.06 1.56 7.80
C GLY A 55 -4.24 1.68 6.82
N SER A 56 -4.61 2.90 6.42
CA SER A 56 -5.75 3.12 5.53
C SER A 56 -5.51 2.47 4.16
N HIS A 57 -6.50 1.75 3.66
CA HIS A 57 -6.53 1.20 2.31
C HIS A 57 -7.27 2.11 1.32
N ASN A 58 -7.82 3.23 1.81
CA ASN A 58 -8.41 4.25 0.96
C ASN A 58 -7.30 5.18 0.45
N VAL A 59 -6.46 4.64 -0.44
CA VAL A 59 -5.31 5.34 -1.02
C VAL A 59 -5.41 5.33 -2.54
N LEU A 60 -4.86 6.38 -3.15
CA LEU A 60 -4.75 6.51 -4.61
C LEU A 60 -3.27 6.38 -5.00
N PRO A 61 -2.82 5.22 -5.50
CA PRO A 61 -1.44 5.03 -5.90
C PRO A 61 -1.17 5.77 -7.22
N ILE A 62 -0.34 6.80 -7.17
CA ILE A 62 0.00 7.62 -8.34
C ILE A 62 1.46 7.40 -8.69
N SER A 63 1.74 7.17 -9.98
CA SER A 63 3.11 7.07 -10.49
C SER A 63 3.25 7.74 -11.85
N ARG A 64 4.49 8.14 -12.18
CA ARG A 64 4.82 8.72 -13.48
C ARG A 64 5.07 7.62 -14.50
N ILE A 65 4.53 7.74 -15.72
CA ILE A 65 4.93 6.91 -16.89
C ILE A 65 5.89 7.73 -17.78
N THR A 66 5.42 8.30 -18.89
CA THR A 66 6.24 9.01 -19.89
C THR A 66 6.05 10.53 -19.77
N GLY A 67 6.24 11.07 -18.57
CA GLY A 67 6.22 12.52 -18.36
C GLY A 67 5.10 13.05 -17.47
N TYR A 68 3.97 12.35 -17.34
CA TYR A 68 2.83 12.78 -16.52
C TYR A 68 2.49 11.75 -15.42
N LEU A 69 1.77 12.22 -14.40
CA LEU A 69 1.27 11.40 -13.30
C LEU A 69 -0.03 10.71 -13.70
N GLN A 70 -0.16 9.43 -13.37
CA GLN A 70 -1.38 8.67 -13.60
C GLN A 70 -1.63 7.73 -12.40
N ASP A 71 -2.92 7.49 -12.10
CA ASP A 71 -3.31 6.43 -11.18
C ASP A 71 -2.91 5.06 -11.72
N VAL A 72 -2.21 4.29 -10.88
CA VAL A 72 -1.70 2.95 -11.17
C VAL A 72 -2.83 1.92 -11.29
N SER A 73 -4.01 2.18 -10.71
CA SER A 73 -5.17 1.30 -10.83
C SER A 73 -5.61 1.10 -12.29
N GLY A 74 -5.47 2.15 -13.12
CA GLY A 74 -5.79 2.14 -14.55
C GLY A 74 -4.69 1.62 -15.47
N TRP A 75 -3.60 1.07 -14.92
CA TRP A 75 -2.49 0.56 -15.72
C TRP A 75 -2.76 -0.86 -16.22
N ASN A 76 -2.31 -1.16 -17.44
CA ASN A 76 -2.28 -2.53 -17.94
C ASN A 76 -1.13 -3.32 -17.28
N GLU A 77 -1.09 -4.63 -17.52
CA GLU A 77 -0.09 -5.52 -16.90
C GLU A 77 1.34 -5.14 -17.26
N ALA A 78 1.61 -4.77 -18.52
CA ALA A 78 2.94 -4.35 -18.95
C ALA A 78 3.45 -3.12 -18.18
N LYS A 79 2.59 -2.11 -17.96
CA LYS A 79 2.94 -0.92 -17.16
C LYS A 79 3.12 -1.25 -15.68
N LYS A 80 2.30 -2.16 -15.14
CA LYS A 80 2.47 -2.63 -13.75
C LYS A 80 3.79 -3.38 -13.57
N GLN A 81 4.17 -4.22 -14.52
CA GLN A 81 5.45 -4.91 -14.52
C GLN A 81 6.61 -3.92 -14.62
N GLU A 82 6.52 -2.93 -15.51
CA GLU A 82 7.53 -1.86 -15.59
C GLU A 82 7.72 -1.16 -14.24
N LEU A 83 6.64 -0.83 -13.52
CA LEU A 83 6.72 -0.22 -12.19
C LEU A 83 7.49 -1.07 -11.18
N LEU A 84 7.29 -2.39 -11.22
CA LEU A 84 7.97 -3.36 -10.35
C LEU A 84 9.45 -3.46 -10.68
N ASP A 85 9.80 -3.39 -11.97
CA ASP A 85 11.17 -3.52 -12.46
C ASP A 85 12.00 -2.23 -12.26
N ARG A 86 11.38 -1.13 -11.83
CA ARG A 86 12.09 0.14 -11.59
C ARG A 86 13.16 0.00 -10.53
N LYS A 87 14.41 0.27 -10.93
CA LYS A 87 15.52 0.42 -9.99
C LYS A 87 15.28 1.64 -9.09
N ARG A 88 15.31 1.41 -7.79
CA ARG A 88 15.29 2.44 -6.77
C ARG A 88 16.72 2.66 -6.30
N PHE A 89 17.15 3.91 -6.27
CA PHE A 89 18.49 4.29 -5.81
C PHE A 89 18.35 4.96 -4.44
N GLU A 90 19.12 4.51 -3.47
CA GLU A 90 19.27 5.19 -2.20
C GLU A 90 20.32 6.29 -2.38
N ILE A 91 19.94 7.54 -2.11
CA ILE A 91 20.86 8.66 -2.10
C ILE A 91 21.40 8.73 -0.68
N ARG A 92 22.72 8.52 -0.53
CA ARG A 92 23.44 8.57 0.75
C ARG A 92 23.84 10.01 1.10
#